data_AF-A0A1G7GQI1-F1
#
_entry.id   AF-A0A1G7GQI1-F1
#
_cell.length_a   1.000
_cell.length_b   1.000
_cell.length_c   1.000
_cell.angle_alpha   90.00
_cell.angle_beta   90.00
_cell.angle_gamma   90.00
#
_symmetry.space_group_name_H-M   'P 1'
#
loop_
_entity.id
_entity.type
_entity.pdbx_description
1 polymer ?
#
loop_
_entity_poly.entity_id
_entity_poly.type
_entity_poly.pdbx_seq_one_letter_code
_entity_poly.pdbx_strand_id
1 'polypeptide(L)'
;MTAPTAPGGTTVTDLDAVREVSRAVSAAHVFIYLAPESTEEAAALGVTERGPRYMAFRAAALGAVPWQVVLAAFYNFSPRAVRAMTGVWDAAPPERWQAARFRAAGRAMRRAGVALAEDRLAEARALIDPVLARADHAGKVLAAANAAVALPSDPLLALWQQLTVAREWRGDAHLVVLAGNGLGPCDCLVLHTATGAVPTALVRETRRWDDEEWNAATARLVARGWLDAHGTLTAAGAAARERIETETDEHCAALWAPIGADGARRLASLVAPIGEVFAARRAHERG
;
A
#
# COMPACT_ATOMS: atom_id res chain seq x y z
N MET A 1 33.24 -34.48 22.16
CA MET A 1 32.42 -34.14 20.99
C MET A 1 31.04 -33.72 21.50
N THR A 2 30.95 -32.47 21.92
CA THR A 2 29.75 -31.83 22.46
C THR A 2 29.35 -30.76 21.46
N ALA A 3 28.17 -30.92 20.86
CA ALA A 3 27.63 -29.95 19.92
C ALA A 3 27.33 -28.63 20.65
N PRO A 4 27.60 -27.46 20.03
CA PRO A 4 27.16 -26.20 20.59
C PRO A 4 25.65 -26.05 20.37
N THR A 5 24.92 -25.86 21.47
CA THR A 5 23.54 -25.38 21.49
C THR A 5 23.46 -23.99 20.87
N ALA A 6 22.68 -23.83 19.81
CA ALA A 6 22.40 -22.54 19.19
C ALA A 6 21.56 -21.65 20.13
N PRO A 7 21.93 -20.36 20.31
CA PRO A 7 21.04 -19.38 20.91
C PRO A 7 20.21 -18.74 19.79
N GLY A 8 18.89 -18.84 19.86
CA GLY A 8 18.03 -18.27 18.84
C GLY A 8 16.57 -18.50 19.13
N GLY A 9 16.08 -17.96 20.25
CA GLY A 9 14.65 -17.74 20.38
C GLY A 9 14.26 -16.72 19.33
N THR A 10 13.59 -17.17 18.27
CA THR A 10 12.92 -16.27 17.32
C THR A 10 11.92 -15.48 18.14
N THR A 11 12.23 -14.24 18.49
CA THR A 11 11.28 -13.33 19.09
C THR A 11 10.15 -13.18 18.08
N VAL A 12 9.03 -13.86 18.34
CA VAL A 12 7.78 -13.63 17.61
C VAL A 12 7.52 -12.15 17.74
N THR A 13 7.51 -11.44 16.61
CA THR A 13 7.24 -10.01 16.63
C THR A 13 5.79 -9.85 17.06
N ASP A 14 5.58 -9.06 18.11
CA ASP A 14 4.26 -8.65 18.59
C ASP A 14 3.39 -8.15 17.41
N LEU A 15 2.26 -8.81 17.15
CA LEU A 15 1.39 -8.51 16.02
C LEU A 15 0.80 -7.10 16.12
N ASP A 16 0.63 -6.56 17.33
CA ASP A 16 0.20 -5.17 17.51
C ASP A 16 1.26 -4.20 16.98
N ALA A 17 2.54 -4.47 17.24
CA ALA A 17 3.64 -3.67 16.69
C ALA A 17 3.69 -3.74 15.15
N VAL A 18 3.45 -4.92 14.56
CA VAL A 18 3.36 -5.11 13.10
C VAL A 18 2.23 -4.26 12.51
N ARG A 19 1.06 -4.29 13.15
CA ARG A 19 -0.12 -3.54 12.73
C ARG A 19 0.09 -2.03 12.87
N GLU A 20 0.70 -1.58 13.96
CA GLU A 20 1.04 -0.17 14.21
C GLU A 20 1.98 0.38 13.16
N VAL A 21 3.13 -0.28 12.91
CA VAL A 21 4.10 0.19 11.91
C VAL A 21 3.50 0.16 10.51
N SER A 22 2.69 -0.86 10.19
CA SER A 22 2.00 -0.96 8.89
C SER A 22 1.04 0.20 8.64
N ARG A 23 0.31 0.63 9.68
CA ARG A 23 -0.58 1.80 9.62
C ARG A 23 0.21 3.10 9.43
N ALA A 24 1.29 3.29 10.20
CA ALA A 24 2.14 4.47 10.10
C ALA A 24 2.81 4.58 8.71
N VAL A 25 3.38 3.49 8.21
CA VAL A 25 3.95 3.39 6.86
C VAL A 25 2.90 3.73 5.78
N SER A 26 1.70 3.16 5.90
CA SER A 26 0.61 3.44 4.95
C SER A 26 0.16 4.91 5.00
N ALA A 27 0.07 5.49 6.20
CA ALA A 27 -0.30 6.90 6.40
C ALA A 27 0.76 7.86 5.84
N ALA A 28 2.04 7.56 6.02
CA ALA A 28 3.16 8.32 5.47
C ALA A 28 3.25 8.25 3.94
N HIS A 29 2.61 7.25 3.31
CA HIS A 29 2.65 7.04 1.86
C HIS A 29 1.47 7.65 1.10
N VAL A 30 0.25 7.51 1.64
CA VAL A 30 -1.02 7.65 0.89
C VAL A 30 -1.22 9.00 0.19
N PHE A 31 -0.56 10.06 0.67
CA PHE A 31 -0.71 11.42 0.12
C PHE A 31 -0.39 11.48 -1.38
N ILE A 32 0.53 10.65 -1.89
CA ILE A 32 0.97 10.70 -3.29
C ILE A 32 -0.16 10.39 -4.28
N TYR A 33 -1.17 9.63 -3.86
CA TYR A 33 -2.33 9.29 -4.70
C TYR A 33 -3.36 10.42 -4.77
N LEU A 34 -3.21 11.44 -3.94
CA LEU A 34 -4.18 12.52 -3.75
C LEU A 34 -3.58 13.91 -4.05
N ALA A 35 -2.26 14.03 -3.98
CA ALA A 35 -1.55 15.28 -4.16
C ALA A 35 -1.82 15.89 -5.55
N PRO A 36 -2.16 17.19 -5.65
CA PRO A 36 -2.30 17.88 -6.94
C PRO A 36 -1.03 17.80 -7.78
N GLU A 37 0.15 17.76 -7.15
CA GLU A 37 1.43 17.63 -7.83
C GLU A 37 1.55 16.36 -8.66
N SER A 38 0.90 15.26 -8.24
CA SER A 38 0.83 14.05 -9.07
C SER A 38 0.04 14.30 -10.35
N THR A 39 -1.02 15.12 -10.29
CA THR A 39 -1.79 15.50 -11.49
C THR A 39 -0.94 16.36 -12.43
N GLU A 40 -0.27 17.38 -11.90
CA GLU A 40 0.61 18.27 -12.66
C GLU A 40 1.74 17.50 -13.36
N GLU A 41 2.42 16.63 -12.62
CA GLU A 41 3.52 15.84 -13.17
C GLU A 41 3.08 14.86 -14.26
N ALA A 42 1.90 14.26 -14.11
CA ALA A 42 1.36 13.38 -15.14
C ALA A 42 0.91 14.14 -16.40
N ALA A 43 0.32 15.32 -16.23
CA ALA A 43 -0.07 16.17 -17.34
C ALA A 43 1.15 16.56 -18.20
N ALA A 44 2.29 16.83 -17.55
CA ALA A 44 3.56 17.08 -18.24
C ALA A 44 4.12 15.86 -19.01
N LEU A 45 3.61 14.66 -18.72
CA LEU A 45 3.90 13.41 -19.45
C LEU A 45 2.80 13.07 -20.47
N GLY A 46 1.80 13.94 -20.67
CA GLY A 46 0.74 13.76 -21.66
C GLY A 46 -0.47 12.95 -21.18
N VAL A 47 -0.60 12.68 -19.88
CA VAL A 47 -1.75 11.93 -19.32
C VAL A 47 -2.46 12.77 -18.27
N THR A 48 -3.72 13.10 -18.51
CA THR A 48 -4.50 14.00 -17.65
C THR A 48 -5.57 13.25 -16.85
N GLU A 49 -6.04 12.13 -17.38
CA GLU A 49 -7.09 11.31 -16.79
C GLU A 49 -6.60 10.61 -15.52
N ARG A 50 -7.43 10.67 -14.47
CA ARG A 50 -7.10 10.16 -13.14
C ARG A 50 -6.73 8.66 -13.13
N GLY A 51 -7.48 7.84 -13.86
CA GLY A 51 -7.30 6.38 -13.91
C GLY A 51 -5.96 5.96 -14.52
N PRO A 52 -5.70 6.29 -15.80
CA PRO A 52 -4.43 5.99 -16.47
C PRO A 52 -3.22 6.53 -15.68
N ARG A 53 -3.30 7.77 -15.19
CA ARG A 53 -2.27 8.37 -14.32
C ARG A 53 -1.98 7.54 -13.07
N TYR A 54 -3.02 7.13 -12.34
CA TYR A 54 -2.86 6.34 -11.11
C TYR A 54 -2.13 5.04 -11.42
N MET A 55 -2.53 4.36 -12.50
CA MET A 55 -1.91 3.11 -12.92
C MET A 55 -0.46 3.33 -13.31
N ALA A 56 -0.16 4.34 -14.12
CA ALA A 56 1.19 4.67 -14.57
C ALA A 56 2.13 4.93 -13.38
N PHE A 57 1.76 5.81 -12.44
CA PHE A 57 2.62 6.10 -11.29
C PHE A 57 2.89 4.90 -10.39
N ARG A 58 1.88 4.09 -10.11
CA ARG A 58 2.05 2.95 -9.19
C ARG A 58 2.72 1.76 -9.88
N ALA A 59 2.50 1.57 -11.18
CA ALA A 59 3.04 0.46 -11.95
C ALA A 59 4.42 0.73 -12.55
N ALA A 60 4.89 1.99 -12.62
CA ALA A 60 6.17 2.32 -13.27
C ALA A 60 7.37 1.58 -12.69
N ALA A 61 7.33 1.17 -11.41
CA ALA A 61 8.37 0.33 -10.81
C ALA A 61 8.49 -1.06 -11.47
N LEU A 62 7.41 -1.58 -12.07
CA LEU A 62 7.38 -2.86 -12.79
C LEU A 62 8.05 -2.78 -14.18
N GLY A 63 8.39 -1.58 -14.64
CA GLY A 63 8.80 -1.34 -16.03
C GLY A 63 7.60 -1.26 -16.99
N ALA A 64 7.89 -1.32 -18.30
CA ALA A 64 6.90 -1.14 -19.37
C ALA A 64 6.07 -2.40 -19.62
N VAL A 65 5.40 -2.89 -18.57
CA VAL A 65 4.60 -4.12 -18.63
C VAL A 65 3.19 -3.85 -19.20
N PRO A 66 2.58 -4.83 -19.88
CA PRO A 66 1.21 -4.69 -20.37
C PRO A 66 0.20 -4.67 -19.21
N TRP A 67 -0.99 -4.13 -19.46
CA TRP A 67 -2.01 -3.89 -18.43
C TRP A 67 -2.44 -5.18 -17.69
N GLN A 68 -2.32 -6.35 -18.31
CA GLN A 68 -2.62 -7.65 -17.68
C GLN A 68 -1.69 -7.96 -16.51
N VAL A 69 -0.40 -7.60 -16.61
CA VAL A 69 0.56 -7.77 -15.51
C VAL A 69 0.20 -6.82 -14.37
N VAL A 70 -0.19 -5.59 -14.69
CA VAL A 70 -0.68 -4.64 -13.68
C VAL A 70 -1.96 -5.14 -13.03
N LEU A 71 -2.90 -5.71 -13.78
CA LEU A 71 -4.14 -6.28 -13.24
C LEU A 71 -3.84 -7.35 -12.19
N ALA A 72 -2.90 -8.25 -12.48
CA ALA A 72 -2.49 -9.30 -11.54
C ALA A 72 -1.91 -8.71 -10.24
N ALA A 73 -1.12 -7.64 -10.33
CA ALA A 73 -0.54 -6.98 -9.16
C ALA A 73 -1.54 -6.07 -8.42
N PHE A 74 -2.57 -5.56 -9.11
CA PHE A 74 -3.51 -4.55 -8.61
C PHE A 74 -4.86 -5.19 -8.27
N TYR A 75 -4.80 -6.30 -7.53
CA TYR A 75 -5.86 -7.27 -7.22
C TYR A 75 -7.30 -6.76 -7.19
N ASN A 76 -7.57 -5.64 -6.52
CA ASN A 76 -8.93 -5.15 -6.27
C ASN A 76 -9.49 -4.23 -7.37
N PHE A 77 -8.74 -3.92 -8.43
CA PHE A 77 -9.26 -3.18 -9.57
C PHE A 77 -9.97 -4.09 -10.57
N SER A 78 -11.04 -3.59 -11.20
CA SER A 78 -11.64 -4.31 -12.32
C SER A 78 -10.74 -4.27 -13.56
N PRO A 79 -10.85 -5.25 -14.48
CA PRO A 79 -10.14 -5.23 -15.75
C PRO A 79 -10.36 -3.92 -16.53
N ARG A 80 -11.58 -3.36 -16.49
CA ARG A 80 -11.91 -2.06 -17.12
C ARG A 80 -11.12 -0.90 -16.51
N ALA A 81 -10.93 -0.87 -15.19
CA ALA A 81 -10.13 0.17 -14.55
C ALA A 81 -8.66 0.10 -14.97
N VAL A 82 -8.07 -1.11 -14.98
CA VAL A 82 -6.64 -1.27 -15.28
C VAL A 82 -6.37 -1.07 -16.77
N ARG A 83 -7.21 -1.57 -17.66
CA ARG A 83 -7.07 -1.40 -19.12
C ARG A 83 -6.97 0.06 -19.56
N ALA A 84 -7.50 0.99 -18.77
CA ALA A 84 -7.37 2.42 -19.01
C ALA A 84 -5.90 2.89 -19.11
N MET A 85 -4.93 2.16 -18.55
CA MET A 85 -3.51 2.48 -18.68
C MET A 85 -2.91 2.19 -20.06
N THR A 86 -3.67 1.65 -21.01
CA THR A 86 -3.17 1.38 -22.36
C THR A 86 -2.63 2.69 -22.98
N GLY A 87 -1.38 2.66 -23.49
CA GLY A 87 -0.71 3.81 -24.10
C GLY A 87 0.09 4.70 -23.13
N VAL A 88 0.04 4.48 -21.80
CA VAL A 88 0.78 5.34 -20.85
C VAL A 88 2.30 5.23 -21.00
N TRP A 89 2.81 4.08 -21.46
CA TRP A 89 4.24 3.87 -21.73
C TRP A 89 4.70 4.51 -23.04
N ASP A 90 3.80 4.67 -24.01
CA ASP A 90 4.08 5.40 -25.26
C ASP A 90 4.15 6.91 -24.98
N ALA A 91 3.32 7.41 -24.06
CA ALA A 91 3.35 8.81 -23.63
C ALA A 91 4.65 9.16 -22.89
N ALA A 92 5.11 8.27 -22.01
CA ALA A 92 6.43 8.37 -21.38
C ALA A 92 6.90 7.00 -20.86
N PRO A 93 8.22 6.68 -20.97
CA PRO A 93 8.76 5.45 -20.44
C PRO A 93 8.70 5.42 -18.89
N PRO A 94 8.69 4.24 -18.27
CA PRO A 94 8.56 4.08 -16.81
C PRO A 94 9.55 4.91 -15.99
N GLU A 95 10.77 5.12 -16.48
CA GLU A 95 11.79 5.91 -15.78
C GLU A 95 11.38 7.38 -15.64
N ARG A 96 10.69 7.93 -16.65
CA ARG A 96 10.14 9.30 -16.58
C ARG A 96 8.98 9.38 -15.61
N TRP A 97 8.14 8.34 -15.53
CA TRP A 97 7.08 8.22 -14.53
C TRP A 97 7.62 8.15 -13.11
N GLN A 98 8.70 7.40 -12.88
CA GLN A 98 9.36 7.32 -11.57
C GLN A 98 10.02 8.65 -11.18
N ALA A 99 10.71 9.31 -12.11
CA ALA A 99 11.26 10.65 -11.87
C ALA A 99 10.15 11.67 -11.55
N ALA A 100 9.03 11.61 -12.27
CA ALA A 100 7.84 12.42 -12.01
C ALA A 100 7.22 12.12 -10.63
N ARG A 101 7.16 10.85 -10.23
CA ARG A 101 6.68 10.43 -8.90
C ARG A 101 7.52 11.05 -7.78
N PHE A 102 8.85 11.07 -7.91
CA PHE A 102 9.73 11.71 -6.92
C PHE A 102 9.58 13.24 -6.90
N ARG A 103 9.44 13.89 -8.07
CA ARG A 103 9.18 15.33 -8.13
C ARG A 103 7.84 15.69 -7.46
N ALA A 104 6.78 14.92 -7.75
CA ALA A 104 5.48 15.10 -7.12
C ALA A 104 5.55 14.92 -5.60
N ALA A 105 6.18 13.84 -5.13
CA ALA A 105 6.35 13.57 -3.71
C ALA A 105 7.13 14.70 -3.00
N GLY A 106 8.25 15.13 -3.58
CA GLY A 106 9.08 16.19 -3.00
C GLY A 106 8.39 17.54 -2.95
N ARG A 107 7.67 17.92 -4.02
CA ARG A 107 6.87 19.16 -4.02
C ARG A 107 5.73 19.10 -3.01
N ALA A 108 5.00 17.98 -2.96
CA ALA A 108 3.91 17.79 -2.01
C ALA A 108 4.39 17.86 -0.55
N MET A 109 5.50 17.19 -0.23
CA MET A 109 6.11 17.24 1.11
C MET A 109 6.56 18.66 1.48
N ARG A 110 7.22 19.37 0.57
CA ARG A 110 7.62 20.78 0.79
C ARG A 110 6.42 21.70 0.99
N ARG A 111 5.39 21.61 0.14
CA ARG A 111 4.16 22.41 0.28
C ARG A 111 3.45 22.11 1.59
N ALA A 112 3.44 20.84 1.99
CA ALA A 112 2.79 20.40 3.21
C ALA A 112 3.54 20.88 4.47
N GLY A 113 4.85 21.13 4.37
CA GLY A 113 5.72 21.50 5.49
C GLY A 113 6.29 20.27 6.22
N VAL A 114 6.42 19.13 5.53
CA VAL A 114 7.04 17.94 6.10
C VAL A 114 8.53 18.19 6.30
N ALA A 115 8.96 18.17 7.54
CA ALA A 115 10.37 18.26 7.93
C ALA A 115 10.65 17.23 9.03
N LEU A 116 11.66 16.39 8.82
CA LEU A 116 12.25 15.55 9.85
C LEU A 116 13.66 16.05 10.13
N ALA A 117 13.99 16.18 11.41
CA ALA A 117 15.36 16.49 11.80
C ALA A 117 16.32 15.39 11.31
N GLU A 118 17.57 15.77 11.03
CA GLU A 118 18.57 14.88 10.41
C GLU A 118 18.81 13.60 11.22
N ASP A 119 18.87 13.74 12.55
CA ASP A 119 19.00 12.63 13.51
C ASP A 119 17.83 11.65 13.43
N ARG A 120 16.60 12.17 13.37
CA ARG A 120 15.39 11.35 13.23
C ARG A 120 15.31 10.63 11.89
N LEU A 121 15.75 11.30 10.81
CA LEU A 121 15.80 10.70 9.50
C LEU A 121 16.84 9.59 9.44
N ALA A 122 18.03 9.82 9.99
CA ALA A 122 19.08 8.82 10.09
C ALA A 122 18.65 7.61 10.92
N GLU A 123 17.95 7.84 12.05
CA GLU A 123 17.40 6.77 12.88
C GLU A 123 16.32 5.96 12.13
N ALA A 124 15.40 6.62 11.42
CA ALA A 124 14.40 5.94 10.62
C ALA A 124 15.04 5.06 9.53
N ARG A 125 16.10 5.55 8.88
CA ARG A 125 16.90 4.80 7.91
C ARG A 125 17.60 3.60 8.55
N ALA A 126 18.24 3.79 9.70
CA ALA A 126 18.91 2.72 10.44
C ALA A 126 17.95 1.57 10.83
N LEU A 127 16.66 1.87 11.01
CA LEU A 127 15.63 0.87 11.28
C LEU A 127 15.09 0.19 10.02
N ILE A 128 14.73 0.96 8.98
CA ILE A 128 14.07 0.38 7.78
C ILE A 128 15.04 -0.32 6.82
N ASP A 129 16.29 0.12 6.75
CA ASP A 129 17.26 -0.45 5.81
C ASP A 129 17.59 -1.93 6.09
N PRO A 130 17.87 -2.39 7.33
CA PRO A 130 18.07 -3.81 7.61
C PRO A 130 16.80 -4.65 7.41
N VAL A 131 15.62 -4.07 7.61
CA VAL A 131 14.33 -4.72 7.32
C VAL A 131 14.23 -5.06 5.84
N LEU A 132 14.49 -4.08 4.97
CA LEU A 132 14.35 -4.26 3.52
C LEU A 132 15.51 -5.04 2.90
N ALA A 133 16.73 -4.90 3.43
CA ALA A 133 17.88 -5.68 2.98
C ALA A 133 17.72 -7.20 3.21
N ARG A 134 16.85 -7.61 4.15
CA ARG A 134 16.56 -9.01 4.48
C ARG A 134 15.17 -9.46 4.05
N ALA A 135 14.41 -8.60 3.36
CA ALA A 135 13.05 -8.91 2.93
C ALA A 135 13.06 -10.03 1.89
N ASP A 136 12.27 -11.07 2.12
CA ASP A 136 11.96 -12.06 1.08
C ASP A 136 10.95 -11.45 0.11
N HIS A 137 11.32 -11.39 -1.17
CA HIS A 137 10.51 -10.83 -2.25
C HIS A 137 9.76 -11.90 -3.05
N ALA A 138 9.88 -13.18 -2.71
CA ALA A 138 9.14 -14.25 -3.37
C ALA A 138 7.62 -14.02 -3.26
N GLY A 139 6.95 -13.90 -4.41
CA GLY A 139 5.53 -13.56 -4.47
C GLY A 139 5.18 -12.11 -4.08
N LYS A 140 6.17 -11.23 -3.85
CA LYS A 140 5.98 -9.82 -3.49
C LYS A 140 6.31 -8.90 -4.66
N VAL A 141 5.51 -9.01 -5.72
CA VAL A 141 5.78 -8.40 -7.03
C VAL A 141 5.96 -6.88 -6.95
N LEU A 142 5.05 -6.16 -6.27
CA LEU A 142 5.15 -4.70 -6.19
C LEU A 142 6.25 -4.25 -5.23
N ALA A 143 6.48 -5.00 -4.16
CA ALA A 143 7.60 -4.74 -3.25
C ALA A 143 8.95 -4.90 -3.96
N ALA A 144 9.14 -6.00 -4.68
CA ALA A 144 10.36 -6.30 -5.44
C ALA A 144 10.63 -5.22 -6.49
N ALA A 145 9.60 -4.84 -7.23
CA ALA A 145 9.66 -3.78 -8.22
C ALA A 145 10.08 -2.43 -7.60
N ASN A 146 9.50 -2.06 -6.45
CA ASN A 146 9.86 -0.83 -5.76
C ASN A 146 11.24 -0.87 -5.10
N ALA A 147 11.70 -2.04 -4.67
CA ALA A 147 13.04 -2.23 -4.10
C ALA A 147 14.14 -2.07 -5.17
N ALA A 148 13.82 -2.36 -6.43
CA ALA A 148 14.74 -2.17 -7.57
C ALA A 148 14.87 -0.70 -8.02
N VAL A 149 14.02 0.21 -7.50
CA VAL A 149 14.08 1.63 -7.85
C VAL A 149 15.27 2.29 -7.17
N ALA A 150 16.15 2.92 -7.94
CA ALA A 150 17.27 3.69 -7.41
C ALA A 150 16.78 4.79 -6.46
N LEU A 151 17.41 4.87 -5.28
CA LEU A 151 17.05 5.87 -4.28
C LEU A 151 17.46 7.28 -4.77
N PRO A 152 16.59 8.29 -4.59
CA PRO A 152 16.94 9.68 -4.87
C PRO A 152 17.98 10.19 -3.87
N SER A 153 18.72 11.24 -4.24
CA SER A 153 19.72 11.87 -3.37
C SER A 153 19.12 12.64 -2.18
N ASP A 154 17.86 13.06 -2.29
CA ASP A 154 17.12 13.69 -1.20
C ASP A 154 16.82 12.65 -0.11
N PRO A 155 17.34 12.81 1.13
CA PRO A 155 17.21 11.79 2.17
C PRO A 155 15.77 11.49 2.59
N LEU A 156 14.89 12.49 2.56
CA LEU A 156 13.48 12.33 2.93
C LEU A 156 12.74 11.54 1.86
N LEU A 157 13.00 11.83 0.58
CA LEU A 157 12.45 11.05 -0.52
C LEU A 157 13.02 9.62 -0.57
N ALA A 158 14.29 9.44 -0.22
CA ALA A 158 14.89 8.12 -0.10
C ALA A 158 14.22 7.30 1.01
N LEU A 159 13.99 7.89 2.19
CA LEU A 159 13.21 7.27 3.27
C LEU A 159 11.79 6.92 2.79
N TRP A 160 11.09 7.85 2.14
CA TRP A 160 9.75 7.61 1.61
C TRP A 160 9.69 6.49 0.56
N GLN A 161 10.74 6.32 -0.26
CA GLN A 161 10.83 5.18 -1.16
C GLN A 161 10.97 3.86 -0.41
N GLN A 162 11.76 3.80 0.68
CA GLN A 162 11.82 2.59 1.51
C GLN A 162 10.48 2.28 2.18
N LEU A 163 9.77 3.31 2.68
CA LEU A 163 8.42 3.13 3.20
C LEU A 163 7.46 2.63 2.11
N THR A 164 7.65 3.04 0.86
CA THR A 164 6.90 2.48 -0.29
C THR A 164 7.14 0.98 -0.43
N VAL A 165 8.40 0.52 -0.34
CA VAL A 165 8.72 -0.91 -0.44
C VAL A 165 8.01 -1.70 0.67
N ALA A 166 8.13 -1.27 1.93
CA ALA A 166 7.46 -1.94 3.06
C ALA A 166 5.93 -1.94 2.92
N ARG A 167 5.36 -0.82 2.44
CA ARG A 167 3.92 -0.70 2.16
C ARG A 167 3.45 -1.68 1.10
N GLU A 168 4.15 -1.76 -0.03
CA GLU A 168 3.81 -2.70 -1.10
C GLU A 168 4.07 -4.15 -0.69
N TRP A 169 5.08 -4.41 0.14
CA TRP A 169 5.35 -5.75 0.70
C TRP A 169 4.16 -6.28 1.50
N ARG A 170 3.62 -5.46 2.43
CA ARG A 170 2.39 -5.81 3.14
C ARG A 170 1.20 -5.92 2.18
N GLY A 171 1.13 -5.05 1.18
CA GLY A 171 0.10 -5.10 0.13
C GLY A 171 0.08 -6.46 -0.54
N ASP A 172 1.22 -6.91 -1.06
CA ASP A 172 1.38 -8.22 -1.72
C ASP A 172 1.08 -9.38 -0.76
N ALA A 173 1.48 -9.29 0.52
CA ALA A 173 1.10 -10.27 1.55
C ALA A 173 -0.42 -10.35 1.75
N HIS A 174 -1.10 -9.20 1.79
CA HIS A 174 -2.54 -9.14 1.94
C HIS A 174 -3.27 -9.78 0.75
N LEU A 175 -2.74 -9.63 -0.48
CA LEU A 175 -3.34 -10.27 -1.65
C LEU A 175 -3.34 -11.79 -1.54
N VAL A 176 -2.24 -12.37 -1.06
CA VAL A 176 -2.12 -13.82 -0.83
C VAL A 176 -3.15 -14.29 0.22
N VAL A 177 -3.30 -13.55 1.32
CA VAL A 177 -4.27 -13.87 2.38
C VAL A 177 -5.71 -13.77 1.87
N LEU A 178 -6.04 -12.72 1.10
CA LEU A 178 -7.36 -12.57 0.48
C LEU A 178 -7.69 -13.75 -0.43
N ALA A 179 -6.75 -14.12 -1.31
CA ALA A 179 -6.91 -15.25 -2.21
C ALA A 179 -7.04 -16.57 -1.45
N GLY A 180 -6.22 -16.80 -0.41
CA GLY A 180 -6.29 -17.98 0.45
C GLY A 180 -7.60 -18.12 1.20
N ASN A 181 -8.22 -17.01 1.60
CA ASN A 181 -9.56 -16.95 2.19
C ASN A 181 -10.70 -16.94 1.14
N GLY A 182 -10.37 -17.16 -0.13
CA GLY A 182 -11.31 -17.22 -1.24
C GLY A 182 -12.08 -15.91 -1.47
N LEU A 183 -11.55 -14.76 -1.06
CA LEU A 183 -12.15 -13.46 -1.35
C LEU A 183 -11.68 -12.97 -2.70
N GLY A 184 -12.59 -12.92 -3.67
CA GLY A 184 -12.29 -12.36 -4.99
C GLY A 184 -12.00 -10.84 -4.94
N PRO A 185 -11.49 -10.28 -6.06
CA PRO A 185 -11.22 -8.86 -6.24
C PRO A 185 -12.34 -7.89 -5.86
N CYS A 186 -13.57 -8.18 -6.26
CA CYS A 186 -14.74 -7.36 -5.93
C CYS A 186 -15.20 -7.63 -4.49
N ASP A 187 -15.20 -8.90 -4.07
CA ASP A 187 -15.66 -9.36 -2.75
C ASP A 187 -14.90 -8.64 -1.62
N CYS A 188 -13.57 -8.50 -1.75
CA CYS A 188 -12.80 -7.79 -0.74
C CYS A 188 -13.18 -6.31 -0.62
N LEU A 189 -13.61 -5.67 -1.73
CA LEU A 189 -14.08 -4.29 -1.72
C LEU A 189 -15.46 -4.16 -1.08
N VAL A 190 -16.40 -5.04 -1.45
CA VAL A 190 -17.74 -5.05 -0.85
C VAL A 190 -17.62 -5.21 0.66
N LEU A 191 -16.86 -6.23 1.11
CA LEU A 191 -16.62 -6.48 2.53
C LEU A 191 -15.97 -5.27 3.22
N HIS A 192 -14.98 -4.61 2.59
CA HIS A 192 -14.34 -3.43 3.15
C HIS A 192 -15.28 -2.23 3.25
N THR A 193 -16.09 -1.96 2.22
CA THR A 193 -17.05 -0.85 2.23
C THR A 193 -18.19 -1.07 3.23
N ALA A 194 -18.58 -2.32 3.47
CA ALA A 194 -19.60 -2.68 4.46
C ALA A 194 -19.17 -2.36 5.91
N THR A 195 -17.88 -2.16 6.18
CA THR A 195 -17.41 -1.68 7.49
C THR A 195 -17.63 -0.18 7.70
N GLY A 196 -18.02 0.56 6.66
CA GLY A 196 -18.13 2.03 6.69
C GLY A 196 -16.79 2.77 6.71
N ALA A 197 -15.65 2.07 6.64
CA ALA A 197 -14.32 2.69 6.70
C ALA A 197 -14.00 3.54 5.46
N VAL A 198 -14.61 3.20 4.32
CA VAL A 198 -14.48 3.95 3.06
C VAL A 198 -15.85 4.05 2.37
N PRO A 199 -16.17 5.19 1.73
CA PRO A 199 -17.44 5.32 1.01
C PRO A 199 -17.53 4.38 -0.20
N THR A 200 -18.64 3.63 -0.30
CA THR A 200 -18.90 2.73 -1.44
C THR A 200 -18.83 3.45 -2.77
N ALA A 201 -19.42 4.64 -2.88
CA ALA A 201 -19.41 5.43 -4.12
C ALA A 201 -17.98 5.72 -4.62
N LEU A 202 -17.08 6.12 -3.72
CA LEU A 202 -15.68 6.36 -4.04
C LEU A 202 -14.97 5.07 -4.50
N VAL A 203 -15.19 3.96 -3.80
CA VAL A 203 -14.59 2.67 -4.19
C VAL A 203 -15.08 2.26 -5.58
N ARG A 204 -16.37 2.39 -5.86
CA ARG A 204 -16.95 2.02 -7.16
C ARG A 204 -16.45 2.93 -8.29
N GLU A 205 -16.38 4.24 -8.06
CA GLU A 205 -15.82 5.19 -9.02
C GLU A 205 -14.37 4.85 -9.39
N THR A 206 -13.55 4.54 -8.39
CA THR A 206 -12.11 4.31 -8.60
C THR A 206 -11.76 2.92 -9.08
N ARG A 207 -12.49 1.88 -8.65
CA ARG A 207 -12.21 0.47 -8.98
C ARG A 207 -13.02 -0.04 -10.16
N ARG A 208 -14.04 0.72 -10.57
CA ARG A 208 -14.87 0.50 -11.76
C ARG A 208 -15.47 -0.91 -11.82
N TRP A 209 -15.94 -1.45 -10.70
CA TRP A 209 -16.83 -2.62 -10.72
C TRP A 209 -18.26 -2.15 -11.02
N ASP A 210 -18.94 -2.80 -11.97
CA ASP A 210 -20.31 -2.45 -12.33
C ASP A 210 -21.34 -3.03 -11.34
N ASP A 211 -22.62 -2.73 -11.54
CA ASP A 211 -23.69 -3.14 -10.62
C ASP A 211 -23.87 -4.66 -10.57
N GLU A 212 -23.72 -5.34 -11.71
CA GLU A 212 -23.86 -6.79 -11.77
C GLU A 212 -22.73 -7.47 -11.00
N GLU A 213 -21.48 -7.05 -11.26
CA GLU A 213 -20.30 -7.56 -10.57
C GLU A 213 -20.38 -7.30 -9.05
N TRP A 214 -20.81 -6.11 -8.64
CA TRP A 214 -20.97 -5.72 -7.24
C TRP A 214 -22.07 -6.51 -6.54
N ASN A 215 -23.22 -6.70 -7.20
CA ASN A 215 -24.34 -7.49 -6.67
C ASN A 215 -23.95 -8.96 -6.55
N ALA A 216 -23.22 -9.51 -7.53
CA ALA A 216 -22.73 -10.88 -7.47
C ALA A 216 -21.73 -11.09 -6.32
N ALA A 217 -20.81 -10.14 -6.11
CA ALA A 217 -19.91 -10.14 -4.95
C ALA A 217 -20.66 -10.03 -3.62
N THR A 218 -21.66 -9.17 -3.54
CA THR A 218 -22.54 -9.04 -2.38
C THR A 218 -23.27 -10.34 -2.09
N ALA A 219 -23.89 -10.98 -3.10
CA ALA A 219 -24.58 -12.26 -2.95
C ALA A 219 -23.65 -13.38 -2.45
N ARG A 220 -22.41 -13.45 -2.93
CA ARG A 220 -21.41 -14.41 -2.41
C ARG A 220 -21.12 -14.19 -0.93
N LEU A 221 -21.01 -12.94 -0.48
CA LEU A 221 -20.76 -12.63 0.93
C LEU A 221 -21.99 -12.87 1.81
N VAL A 222 -23.20 -12.65 1.30
CA VAL A 222 -24.45 -13.03 1.97
C VAL A 222 -24.57 -14.54 2.12
N ALA A 223 -24.25 -15.31 1.07
CA ALA A 223 -24.24 -16.77 1.14
C ALA A 223 -23.22 -17.32 2.16
N ARG A 224 -22.12 -16.59 2.41
CA ARG A 224 -21.15 -16.89 3.47
C ARG A 224 -21.60 -16.47 4.87
N GLY A 225 -22.72 -15.75 4.99
CA GLY A 225 -23.19 -15.14 6.23
C GLY A 225 -22.34 -13.97 6.72
N TRP A 226 -21.48 -13.41 5.86
CA TRP A 226 -20.61 -12.27 6.22
C TRP A 226 -21.32 -10.93 6.03
N LEU A 227 -22.30 -10.90 5.14
CA LEU A 227 -23.27 -9.81 5.01
C LEU A 227 -24.68 -10.35 5.25
N ASP A 228 -25.60 -9.50 5.69
CA ASP A 228 -27.03 -9.81 5.74
C ASP A 228 -27.72 -9.54 4.38
N ALA A 229 -29.02 -9.82 4.29
CA ALA A 229 -29.80 -9.64 3.06
C ALA A 229 -29.86 -8.18 2.56
N HIS A 230 -29.48 -7.21 3.40
CA HIS A 230 -29.42 -5.79 3.06
C HIS A 230 -28.00 -5.33 2.69
N GLY A 231 -27.03 -6.25 2.64
CA GLY A 231 -25.62 -5.95 2.37
C GLY A 231 -24.88 -5.35 3.57
N THR A 232 -25.44 -5.46 4.78
CA THR A 232 -24.83 -4.94 6.00
C THR A 232 -23.88 -5.98 6.60
N LEU A 233 -22.75 -5.53 7.13
CA LEU A 233 -21.77 -6.40 7.78
C LEU A 233 -22.37 -7.11 9.00
N THR A 234 -22.30 -8.45 9.03
CA THR A 234 -22.71 -9.25 10.19
C THR A 234 -21.58 -9.36 11.22
N ALA A 235 -21.89 -9.82 12.43
CA ALA A 235 -20.86 -10.14 13.42
C ALA A 235 -19.88 -11.22 12.91
N ALA A 236 -20.38 -12.22 12.18
CA ALA A 236 -19.54 -13.25 11.57
C ALA A 236 -18.62 -12.68 10.48
N GLY A 237 -19.13 -11.75 9.66
CA GLY A 237 -18.35 -11.03 8.65
C GLY A 237 -17.29 -10.12 9.26
N ALA A 238 -17.62 -9.40 10.33
CA ALA A 238 -16.67 -8.59 11.08
C ALA A 238 -15.54 -9.45 11.67
N ALA A 239 -15.88 -10.58 12.29
CA ALA A 239 -14.90 -11.53 12.81
C ALA A 239 -14.04 -12.17 11.69
N ALA A 240 -14.64 -12.49 10.54
CA ALA A 240 -13.90 -13.01 9.39
C ALA A 240 -12.91 -11.98 8.82
N ARG A 241 -13.34 -10.72 8.72
CA ARG A 241 -12.48 -9.63 8.30
C ARG A 241 -11.32 -9.43 9.28
N GLU A 242 -11.57 -9.43 10.59
CA GLU A 242 -10.49 -9.31 11.58
C GLU A 242 -9.50 -10.46 11.47
N ARG A 243 -9.97 -11.70 11.31
CA ARG A 243 -9.07 -12.86 11.08
C ARG A 243 -8.16 -12.66 9.87
N ILE A 244 -8.69 -12.15 8.76
CA ILE A 244 -7.91 -11.86 7.54
C ILE A 244 -6.84 -10.78 7.81
N GLU A 245 -7.16 -9.75 8.59
CA GLU A 245 -6.19 -8.72 8.95
C GLU A 245 -5.10 -9.29 9.88
N THR A 246 -5.48 -10.11 10.87
CA THR A 246 -4.53 -10.81 11.75
C THR A 246 -3.62 -11.76 10.97
N GLU A 247 -4.14 -12.58 10.07
CA GLU A 247 -3.35 -13.47 9.20
C GLU A 247 -2.40 -12.66 8.30
N THR A 248 -2.83 -11.49 7.84
CA THR A 248 -1.95 -10.58 7.10
C THR A 248 -0.81 -10.06 7.98
N ASP A 249 -1.08 -9.70 9.23
CA ASP A 249 -0.05 -9.26 10.17
C ASP A 249 0.91 -10.40 10.52
N GLU A 250 0.43 -11.63 10.67
CA GLU A 250 1.26 -12.84 10.85
C GLU A 250 2.18 -13.06 9.65
N HIS A 251 1.66 -12.95 8.42
CA HIS A 251 2.48 -13.01 7.22
C HIS A 251 3.52 -11.88 7.13
N CYS A 252 3.27 -10.74 7.78
CA CYS A 252 4.19 -9.61 7.81
C CYS A 252 5.17 -9.63 8.99
N ALA A 253 4.97 -10.48 9.99
CA ALA A 253 5.80 -10.49 11.20
C ALA A 253 7.28 -10.74 10.88
N ALA A 254 7.58 -11.62 9.93
CA ALA A 254 8.95 -11.94 9.53
C ALA A 254 9.70 -10.75 8.91
N LEU A 255 9.00 -9.83 8.25
CA LEU A 255 9.60 -8.62 7.68
C LEU A 255 10.21 -7.74 8.78
N TRP A 256 9.54 -7.65 9.93
CA TRP A 256 9.92 -6.75 11.02
C TRP A 256 10.87 -7.37 12.05
N ALA A 257 11.12 -8.68 11.96
CA ALA A 257 12.03 -9.41 12.85
C ALA A 257 13.44 -8.77 13.00
N PRO A 258 14.06 -8.17 11.98
CA PRO A 258 15.39 -7.56 12.11
C PRO A 258 15.48 -6.39 13.12
N ILE A 259 14.35 -5.73 13.43
CA ILE A 259 14.30 -4.60 14.38
C ILE A 259 13.42 -4.89 15.60
N GLY A 260 12.72 -6.02 15.61
CA GLY A 260 11.81 -6.42 16.68
C GLY A 260 10.63 -5.45 16.88
N ALA A 261 9.82 -5.72 17.91
CA ALA A 261 8.62 -4.93 18.20
C ALA A 261 8.95 -3.47 18.58
N ASP A 262 9.98 -3.25 19.40
CA ASP A 262 10.36 -1.90 19.84
C ASP A 262 10.90 -1.06 18.69
N GLY A 263 11.72 -1.65 17.81
CA GLY A 263 12.19 -0.98 16.60
C GLY A 263 11.06 -0.67 15.63
N ALA A 264 10.09 -1.58 15.45
CA ALA A 264 8.92 -1.35 14.62
C ALA A 264 8.06 -0.18 15.15
N ARG A 265 7.79 -0.14 16.46
CA ARG A 265 7.09 0.98 17.11
C ARG A 265 7.86 2.29 17.02
N ARG A 266 9.19 2.22 17.18
CA ARG A 266 10.05 3.40 17.03
C ARG A 266 10.00 3.95 15.60
N LEU A 267 10.11 3.08 14.59
CA LEU A 267 9.96 3.48 13.20
C LEU A 267 8.59 4.11 12.95
N ALA A 268 7.51 3.51 13.47
CA ALA A 268 6.16 4.04 13.35
C ALA A 268 6.08 5.49 13.89
N SER A 269 6.62 5.73 15.08
CA SER A 269 6.68 7.07 15.70
C SER A 269 7.50 8.06 14.88
N LEU A 270 8.62 7.64 14.29
CA LEU A 270 9.49 8.51 13.50
C LEU A 270 8.84 8.96 12.18
N VAL A 271 8.02 8.11 11.56
CA VAL A 271 7.40 8.41 10.25
C VAL A 271 5.97 8.94 10.34
N ALA A 272 5.31 8.80 11.49
CA ALA A 272 3.96 9.32 11.73
C ALA A 272 3.78 10.80 11.36
N PRO A 273 4.73 11.73 11.65
CA PRO A 273 4.59 13.13 11.29
C PRO A 273 4.36 13.38 9.79
N ILE A 274 4.90 12.53 8.91
CA ILE A 274 4.68 12.65 7.46
C ILE A 274 3.18 12.50 7.16
N GLY A 275 2.54 11.46 7.70
CA GLY A 275 1.12 11.19 7.47
C GLY A 275 0.19 12.20 8.14
N GLU A 276 0.54 12.62 9.36
CA GLU A 276 -0.23 13.57 10.17
C GLU A 276 -0.39 14.93 9.48
N VAL A 277 0.68 15.46 8.90
CA VAL A 277 0.65 16.75 8.17
C VAL A 277 -0.36 16.71 7.02
N PHE A 278 -0.39 15.62 6.25
CA PHE A 278 -1.36 15.47 5.14
C PHE A 278 -2.78 15.13 5.63
N ALA A 279 -2.94 14.47 6.77
CA ALA A 279 -4.24 14.23 7.37
C ALA A 279 -4.88 15.54 7.86
N ALA A 280 -4.12 16.38 8.58
CA ALA A 280 -4.57 17.66 9.09
C ALA A 280 -5.02 18.61 7.97
N ARG A 281 -4.25 18.71 6.87
CA ARG A 281 -4.61 19.55 5.73
C ARG A 281 -5.90 19.14 5.04
N ARG A 282 -6.14 17.83 4.88
CA ARG A 282 -7.41 17.32 4.32
C ARG A 282 -8.62 17.63 5.21
N ALA A 283 -8.43 17.71 6.53
CA ALA A 283 -9.50 18.15 7.43
C ALA A 283 -9.81 19.64 7.22
N HIS A 284 -8.79 20.48 7.03
CA HIS A 284 -8.94 21.91 6.77
C HIS A 284 -9.56 22.22 5.39
N GLU A 285 -9.22 21.45 4.35
CA GLU A 285 -9.78 21.64 2.99
C GLU A 285 -11.25 21.19 2.85
N ARG A 286 -11.78 20.46 3.84
CA ARG A 286 -13.17 19.96 3.87
C ARG A 286 -14.09 20.72 4.84
N GLY A 287 -13.53 21.60 5.68
CA GLY A 287 -14.27 22.45 6.61
C GLY A 287 -14.42 23.84 6.04
#